data_AF-A0A8J7VXM0-F1
#
_entry.id   AF-A0A8J7VXM0-F1
#
_cell.length_a   1.000
_cell.length_b   1.000
_cell.length_c   1.000
_cell.angle_alpha   90.00
_cell.angle_beta   90.00
_cell.angle_gamma   90.00
#
_symmetry.space_group_name_H-M   'P 1'
#
loop_
_entity.id
_entity.type
_entity.pdbx_description
1 polymer ?
#
loop_
_entity_poly.entity_id
_entity_poly.type
_entity_poly.pdbx_seq_one_letter_code
_entity_poly.pdbx_strand_id
1 'polypeptide(L)'
;MPQLSTSCTAGFTNARVQDHSLPPLHDQLDLEKAIRFIVETVLFPRLDNLSQSIRDLAANDHRFVDKTAVYRLPVLLKRLGISKSTWYAWKNEKSASYDPTLPQAIKLGEHPRSPVVWRKHEIEAWIEARAIASRASVNGGAA
;
A
#
# COMPACT_ATOMS: atom_id res chain seq x y z
N MET A 1 35.86 32.23 24.84
CA MET A 1 35.18 32.38 26.14
C MET A 1 33.70 32.01 25.97
N PRO A 2 33.33 30.74 26.14
CA PRO A 2 31.93 30.30 26.17
C PRO A 2 31.35 30.50 27.58
N GLN A 3 30.11 30.98 27.68
CA GLN A 3 29.38 31.04 28.93
C GLN A 3 28.41 29.85 28.99
N LEU A 4 28.57 29.04 30.04
CA LEU A 4 27.68 27.97 30.47
C LEU A 4 26.48 28.56 31.23
N SER A 5 25.27 28.01 31.03
CA SER A 5 24.24 28.02 32.07
C SER A 5 23.17 26.94 31.82
N THR A 6 23.29 25.87 32.61
CA THR A 6 22.25 25.08 33.33
C THR A 6 20.86 24.79 32.72
N SER A 7 20.65 23.48 32.52
CA SER A 7 19.55 22.64 33.04
C SER A 7 18.12 23.17 33.11
N CYS A 8 17.19 22.47 32.45
CA CYS A 8 15.88 22.23 33.04
C CYS A 8 15.28 20.91 32.54
N THR A 9 15.10 20.01 33.50
CA THR A 9 14.44 18.71 33.40
C THR A 9 13.00 18.90 32.94
N ALA A 10 12.66 18.47 31.73
CA ALA A 10 11.26 18.39 31.30
C ALA A 10 10.59 17.24 32.05
N GLY A 11 9.78 17.60 33.05
CA GLY A 11 9.00 16.67 33.85
C GLY A 11 8.08 15.84 32.95
N PHE A 12 8.21 14.52 33.06
CA PHE A 12 7.16 13.58 32.72
C PHE A 12 5.94 13.91 33.58
N THR A 13 4.96 14.61 33.03
CA THR A 13 3.65 14.75 33.65
C THR A 13 2.93 13.42 33.49
N ASN A 14 2.93 12.63 34.58
CA ASN A 14 2.06 11.47 34.71
C ASN A 14 0.62 11.92 34.39
N ALA A 15 0.07 11.38 33.31
CA ALA A 15 -1.34 11.51 32.99
C ALA A 15 -2.14 11.05 34.22
N ARG A 16 -2.86 12.01 34.79
CA ARG A 16 -3.70 11.88 35.97
C ARG A 16 -4.65 10.71 35.74
N VAL A 17 -4.43 9.61 36.47
CA VAL A 17 -5.43 8.57 36.66
C VAL A 17 -6.64 9.28 37.26
N GLN A 18 -7.66 9.50 36.42
CA GLN A 18 -8.95 9.94 36.91
C GLN A 18 -9.52 8.72 37.64
N ASP A 19 -9.60 8.83 38.97
CA ASP A 19 -10.36 7.91 39.82
C ASP A 19 -11.83 7.94 39.39
N HIS A 20 -12.17 7.09 38.42
CA HIS A 20 -13.54 6.74 38.12
C HIS A 20 -13.99 5.74 39.18
N SER A 21 -14.37 6.27 40.36
CA SER A 21 -15.03 5.47 41.39
C SER A 21 -16.26 4.79 40.80
N LEU A 22 -16.27 3.46 40.85
CA LEU A 22 -17.38 2.60 40.44
C LEU A 22 -18.65 2.98 41.24
N PRO A 23 -19.82 3.14 40.59
CA PRO A 23 -21.07 3.38 41.30
C PRO A 23 -21.44 2.15 42.17
N PRO A 24 -22.06 2.36 43.35
CA PRO A 24 -22.39 1.28 44.27
C PRO A 24 -23.49 0.35 43.72
N LEU A 25 -23.26 -0.97 43.81
CA LEU A 25 -24.19 -2.01 43.37
C LEU A 25 -25.40 -2.11 44.32
N HIS A 26 -26.55 -1.57 43.92
CA HIS A 26 -27.87 -1.97 44.40
C HIS A 26 -28.82 -2.02 43.20
N ASP A 27 -29.38 -3.21 42.93
CA ASP A 27 -30.45 -3.52 41.97
C ASP A 27 -30.09 -3.76 40.48
N GLN A 28 -30.81 -4.71 39.85
CA GLN A 28 -30.49 -5.35 38.57
C GLN A 28 -30.56 -4.42 37.35
N LEU A 29 -31.30 -3.31 37.46
CA LEU A 29 -31.44 -2.30 36.39
C LEU A 29 -30.21 -1.39 36.25
N ASP A 30 -29.38 -1.29 37.29
CA ASP A 30 -28.19 -0.44 37.28
C ASP A 30 -26.95 -1.18 36.74
N LEU A 31 -26.96 -2.51 36.74
CA LEU A 31 -25.96 -3.32 36.03
C LEU A 31 -26.10 -3.16 34.51
N GLU A 32 -27.33 -3.20 33.99
CA GLU A 32 -27.62 -2.95 32.58
C GLU A 32 -27.16 -1.56 32.14
N LYS A 33 -27.42 -0.54 32.97
CA LYS A 33 -26.94 0.82 32.70
C LYS A 33 -25.43 0.94 32.80
N ALA A 34 -24.80 0.27 33.77
CA ALA A 34 -23.35 0.26 33.92
C ALA A 34 -22.66 -0.46 32.73
N ILE A 35 -23.21 -1.58 32.27
CA ILE A 35 -22.73 -2.29 31.07
C ILE A 35 -22.92 -1.42 29.83
N ARG A 36 -24.09 -0.81 29.64
CA ARG A 36 -24.37 0.11 28.53
C ARG A 36 -23.40 1.28 28.54
N PHE A 37 -23.14 1.85 29.72
CA PHE A 37 -22.17 2.92 29.90
C PHE A 37 -20.75 2.47 29.56
N ILE A 38 -20.30 1.29 29.99
CA ILE A 38 -18.96 0.79 29.64
C ILE A 38 -18.85 0.54 28.13
N VAL A 39 -19.87 -0.04 27.50
CA VAL A 39 -19.88 -0.30 26.06
C VAL A 39 -19.87 1.02 25.27
N GLU A 40 -20.70 1.99 25.64
CA GLU A 40 -20.83 3.25 24.90
C GLU A 40 -19.68 4.22 25.15
N THR A 41 -19.15 4.26 26.38
CA THR A 41 -18.15 5.26 26.77
C THR A 41 -16.72 4.75 26.59
N VAL A 42 -16.51 3.44 26.70
CA VAL A 42 -15.17 2.84 26.67
C VAL A 42 -14.97 2.00 25.42
N LEU A 43 -15.92 1.13 25.08
CA LEU A 43 -15.72 0.14 24.02
C LEU A 43 -15.92 0.74 22.61
N PHE A 44 -17.02 1.44 22.37
CA PHE A 44 -17.30 2.01 21.04
C PHE A 44 -16.26 3.04 20.58
N PRO A 45 -15.85 4.04 21.39
CA PRO A 45 -14.85 5.01 20.94
C PRO A 45 -13.50 4.34 20.66
N ARG A 46 -13.14 3.30 21.42
CA ARG A 46 -11.90 2.56 21.21
C ARG A 46 -11.94 1.72 19.94
N LEU A 47 -13.09 1.13 19.62
CA LEU A 47 -13.30 0.40 18.37
C LEU A 47 -13.30 1.34 17.16
N ASP A 48 -13.93 2.51 17.28
CA ASP A 48 -13.91 3.54 16.24
C ASP A 48 -12.49 4.06 15.99
N ASN A 49 -11.73 4.33 17.04
CA ASN A 49 -10.33 4.74 16.92
C ASN A 49 -9.45 3.66 16.26
N LEU A 50 -9.69 2.38 16.58
CA LEU A 50 -8.99 1.27 15.92
C LEU A 50 -9.39 1.16 14.45
N SER A 51 -10.68 1.33 14.14
CA SER A 51 -11.17 1.32 12.76
C SER A 51 -10.57 2.46 11.94
N GLN A 52 -10.49 3.66 12.52
CA GLN A 52 -9.91 4.83 11.88
C GLN A 52 -8.41 4.66 11.68
N SER A 53 -7.70 4.12 12.67
CA SER A 53 -6.27 3.79 12.54
C SER A 53 -6.01 2.78 11.41
N ILE A 54 -6.86 1.75 11.26
CA ILE A 54 -6.74 0.79 10.15
C ILE A 54 -6.98 1.48 8.80
N ARG A 55 -7.98 2.37 8.70
CA ARG A 55 -8.21 3.16 7.48
C ARG A 55 -7.03 4.07 7.16
N ASP A 56 -6.47 4.74 8.16
CA ASP A 56 -5.34 5.65 7.99
C ASP A 56 -4.07 4.88 7.57
N LEU A 57 -3.87 3.67 8.10
CA LEU A 57 -2.80 2.77 7.65
C LEU A 57 -3.03 2.32 6.19
N ALA A 58 -4.26 2.00 5.81
CA ALA A 58 -4.59 1.63 4.44
C ALA A 58 -4.44 2.82 3.46
N ALA A 59 -4.77 4.03 3.89
CA ALA A 59 -4.61 5.25 3.11
C ALA A 59 -3.14 5.63 2.89
N ASN A 60 -2.27 5.30 3.85
CA ASN A 60 -0.82 5.50 3.76
C ASN A 60 -0.07 4.28 3.18
N ASP A 61 -0.77 3.23 2.76
CA ASP A 61 -0.13 2.07 2.15
C ASP A 61 0.33 2.40 0.72
N HIS A 62 1.59 2.79 0.60
CA HIS A 62 2.30 2.98 -0.67
C HIS A 62 2.19 1.76 -1.61
N ARG A 63 1.97 0.55 -1.08
CA ARG A 63 1.76 -0.66 -1.90
C ARG A 63 0.47 -0.57 -2.74
N PHE A 64 -0.54 0.17 -2.28
CA PHE A 64 -1.76 0.40 -3.05
C PHE A 64 -1.56 1.48 -4.13
N VAL A 65 -0.80 2.54 -3.82
CA VAL A 65 -0.38 3.56 -4.79
C VAL A 65 0.43 2.95 -5.93
N ASP A 66 1.27 1.96 -5.63
CA ASP A 66 2.04 1.24 -6.64
C ASP A 66 1.18 0.43 -7.60
N LYS A 67 0.03 -0.09 -7.16
CA LYS A 67 -0.91 -0.81 -8.05
C LYS A 67 -1.62 0.12 -9.03
N THR A 68 -1.92 1.35 -8.62
CA THR A 68 -2.55 2.37 -9.48
C THR A 68 -1.55 3.17 -10.32
N ALA A 69 -0.26 3.05 -10.02
CA ALA A 69 0.80 3.70 -10.77
C ALA A 69 0.89 3.21 -12.23
N VAL A 70 1.29 4.14 -13.11
CA VAL A 70 1.40 3.90 -14.55
C VAL A 70 2.77 4.31 -15.08
N TYR A 71 3.28 3.53 -16.05
CA TYR A 71 4.49 3.84 -16.79
C TYR A 71 4.17 4.46 -18.15
N ARG A 72 4.87 5.55 -18.47
CA ARG A 72 5.01 6.05 -19.84
C ARG A 72 6.12 5.27 -20.54
N LEU A 73 6.12 5.27 -21.88
CA LEU A 73 7.10 4.53 -22.67
C LEU A 73 8.57 4.80 -22.26
N PRO A 74 9.04 6.06 -22.04
CA PRO A 74 10.44 6.28 -21.68
C PRO A 74 10.83 5.64 -20.34
N VAL A 75 9.92 5.70 -19.35
CA VAL A 75 10.14 5.10 -18.02
C VAL A 75 10.13 3.57 -18.14
N LEU A 76 9.21 3.02 -18.90
CA LEU A 76 9.11 1.59 -19.17
C LEU A 76 10.39 1.04 -19.81
N LEU A 77 10.89 1.70 -20.86
CA LEU A 77 12.13 1.32 -21.53
C LEU A 77 13.34 1.39 -20.59
N LYS A 78 13.42 2.43 -19.75
CA LYS A 78 14.47 2.56 -18.72
C LYS A 78 14.39 1.44 -17.68
N ARG A 79 13.19 1.03 -17.28
CA ARG A 79 12.99 -0.06 -16.31
C ARG A 79 13.36 -1.42 -16.88
N LEU A 80 13.05 -1.67 -18.14
CA LEU A 80 13.35 -2.92 -18.84
C LEU A 80 14.80 -2.97 -19.37
N GLY A 81 15.48 -1.83 -19.48
CA GLY A 81 16.85 -1.75 -20.01
C GLY A 81 16.94 -2.02 -21.52
N ILE A 82 15.88 -1.75 -22.28
CA ILE A 82 15.78 -2.05 -23.72
C ILE A 82 15.55 -0.80 -24.57
N SER A 83 15.80 -0.94 -25.87
CA SER A 83 15.52 0.11 -26.84
C SER A 83 14.03 0.15 -27.25
N LYS A 84 13.61 1.32 -27.76
CA LYS A 84 12.25 1.52 -28.29
C LYS A 84 11.94 0.56 -29.44
N SER A 85 12.89 0.30 -30.35
CA SER A 85 12.69 -0.59 -31.49
C SER A 85 12.46 -2.03 -31.04
N THR A 86 13.21 -2.50 -30.04
CA THR A 86 13.01 -3.83 -29.43
C THR A 86 11.60 -3.98 -28.89
N TRP A 87 11.09 -2.99 -28.15
CA TRP A 87 9.74 -3.03 -27.60
C TRP A 87 8.66 -3.13 -28.70
N TYR A 88 8.77 -2.36 -29.78
CA TYR A 88 7.82 -2.46 -30.89
C TYR A 88 7.99 -3.74 -31.71
N ALA A 89 9.19 -4.29 -31.81
CA ALA A 89 9.41 -5.59 -32.44
C ALA A 89 8.69 -6.71 -31.68
N TRP A 90 8.63 -6.65 -30.35
CA TRP A 90 7.86 -7.61 -29.56
C TRP A 90 6.35 -7.42 -29.68
N LYS A 91 5.89 -6.18 -29.88
CA LYS A 91 4.46 -5.89 -30.05
C LYS A 91 3.93 -6.25 -31.44
N ASN A 92 4.79 -6.27 -32.46
CA ASN A 92 4.38 -6.48 -33.84
C ASN A 92 4.20 -7.97 -34.13
N GLU A 93 2.97 -8.40 -34.42
CA GLU A 93 2.62 -9.79 -34.77
C GLU A 93 3.41 -10.35 -35.95
N LYS A 94 3.88 -9.48 -36.86
CA LYS A 94 4.67 -9.88 -38.03
C LYS A 94 6.15 -10.12 -37.72
N SER A 95 6.60 -9.76 -36.52
CA SER A 95 7.98 -9.93 -36.09
C SER A 95 8.20 -11.36 -35.59
N ALA A 96 9.36 -11.93 -35.90
CA ALA A 96 9.79 -13.21 -35.34
C ALA A 96 9.87 -13.21 -33.81
N SER A 97 10.02 -12.02 -33.21
CA SER A 97 10.10 -11.84 -31.75
C SER A 97 8.76 -11.41 -31.13
N TYR A 98 7.63 -11.57 -31.81
CA TYR A 98 6.32 -11.24 -31.27
C TYR A 98 6.06 -11.98 -29.95
N ASP A 99 5.63 -11.24 -28.93
CA ASP A 99 5.27 -11.82 -27.64
C ASP A 99 3.79 -11.51 -27.31
N PRO A 100 2.89 -12.51 -27.39
CA PRO A 100 1.48 -12.31 -27.06
C PRO A 100 1.23 -12.11 -25.57
N THR A 101 2.20 -12.39 -24.70
CA THR A 101 2.07 -12.21 -23.25
C THR A 101 2.34 -10.78 -22.79
N LEU A 102 2.74 -9.90 -23.73
CA LEU A 102 3.05 -8.51 -23.43
C LEU A 102 1.84 -7.77 -22.82
N PRO A 103 2.07 -6.96 -21.77
CA PRO A 103 1.02 -6.16 -21.16
C PRO A 103 0.45 -5.11 -22.13
N GLN A 104 -0.86 -4.94 -22.06
CA GLN A 104 -1.59 -4.10 -22.99
C GLN A 104 -1.44 -2.61 -22.64
N ALA A 105 -1.33 -1.80 -23.69
CA ALA A 105 -1.20 -0.35 -23.54
C ALA A 105 -2.58 0.31 -23.40
N ILE A 106 -2.74 1.20 -22.43
CA ILE A 106 -3.97 1.92 -22.14
C ILE A 106 -3.83 3.36 -22.63
N LYS A 107 -4.86 3.89 -23.30
CA LYS A 107 -4.95 5.32 -23.62
C LYS A 107 -5.61 6.04 -22.45
N LEU A 108 -5.01 7.12 -21.95
CA LEU A 108 -5.57 7.88 -20.83
C LEU A 108 -6.77 8.77 -21.20
N GLY A 109 -7.06 8.94 -22.48
CA GLY A 109 -8.17 9.75 -22.94
C GLY A 109 -8.65 9.33 -24.31
N GLU A 110 -9.81 9.85 -24.71
CA GLU A 110 -10.54 9.42 -25.90
C GLU A 110 -9.91 9.93 -27.21
N HIS A 111 -9.16 11.04 -27.14
CA HIS A 111 -8.55 11.63 -28.32
C HIS A 111 -7.46 10.71 -28.95
N PRO A 112 -7.28 10.71 -30.28
CA PRO A 112 -6.26 9.90 -30.96
C PRO A 112 -4.81 10.18 -30.49
N ARG A 113 -4.53 11.41 -30.06
CA ARG A 113 -3.22 11.85 -29.53
C ARG A 113 -3.08 11.67 -28.02
N SER A 114 -4.07 11.06 -27.36
CA SER A 114 -4.00 10.80 -25.93
C SER A 114 -2.79 9.95 -25.59
N PRO A 115 -2.10 10.24 -24.48
CA PRO A 115 -0.86 9.57 -24.18
C PRO A 115 -1.14 8.13 -23.77
N VAL A 116 -0.29 7.24 -24.29
CA VAL A 116 -0.35 5.80 -24.04
C VAL A 116 0.46 5.48 -22.78
N VAL A 117 -0.12 4.65 -21.91
CA VAL A 117 0.49 4.18 -20.65
C VAL A 117 0.39 2.68 -20.52
N TRP A 118 1.18 2.15 -19.60
CA TRP A 118 1.10 0.78 -19.11
C TRP A 118 0.91 0.80 -17.61
N ARG A 119 0.17 -0.15 -17.06
CA ARG A 119 0.03 -0.30 -15.61
C ARG A 119 1.31 -0.87 -15.03
N LYS A 120 1.84 -0.26 -13.97
CA LYS A 120 3.09 -0.67 -13.33
C LYS A 120 3.05 -2.15 -12.92
N HIS A 121 2.01 -2.55 -12.22
CA HIS A 121 1.87 -3.91 -11.70
C HIS A 121 1.80 -4.98 -12.80
N GLU A 122 1.20 -4.68 -13.97
CA GLU A 122 1.15 -5.63 -15.10
C GLU A 122 2.54 -5.86 -15.70
N ILE A 123 3.35 -4.80 -15.81
CA ILE A 123 4.74 -4.92 -16.27
C ILE A 123 5.56 -5.76 -15.28
N GLU A 124 5.45 -5.48 -13.98
CA GLU A 124 6.21 -6.17 -12.94
C GLU A 124 5.84 -7.66 -12.90
N ALA A 125 4.54 -7.99 -12.93
CA ALA A 125 4.06 -9.37 -13.00
C ALA A 125 4.55 -10.10 -14.27
N TRP A 126 4.61 -9.41 -15.41
CA TRP A 126 5.14 -9.98 -16.65
C TRP A 126 6.64 -10.31 -16.54
N ILE A 127 7.44 -9.42 -15.94
CA ILE A 127 8.87 -9.66 -15.68
C ILE A 127 9.05 -10.89 -14.78
N GLU A 128 8.25 -10.99 -13.71
CA GLU A 128 8.28 -12.12 -12.78
C GLU A 128 7.92 -13.43 -13.48
N ALA A 129 6.87 -13.45 -14.29
CA ALA A 129 6.47 -14.62 -15.07
C ALA A 129 7.58 -15.08 -16.01
N ARG A 130 8.27 -14.14 -16.68
CA ARG A 130 9.42 -14.45 -17.54
C ARG A 130 10.61 -14.99 -16.76
N ALA A 131 10.88 -14.45 -15.58
CA ALA A 131 11.94 -14.95 -14.71
C ALA A 131 11.65 -16.39 -14.25
N ILE A 132 10.39 -16.69 -13.88
CA ILE A 132 9.96 -18.04 -13.50
C ILE A 132 10.10 -19.00 -14.69
N ALA A 133 9.57 -18.63 -15.86
CA ALA A 133 9.65 -19.48 -17.06
C ALA A 133 11.10 -19.78 -17.47
N SER A 134 11.97 -18.77 -17.42
CA SER A 134 13.40 -18.91 -17.72
C SER A 134 14.12 -19.83 -16.72
N ARG A 135 13.75 -19.79 -15.44
CA ARG A 135 14.34 -20.65 -14.40
C ARG A 135 13.76 -22.06 -14.39
N ALA A 136 12.50 -22.22 -14.78
CA ALA A 136 11.82 -23.52 -14.84
C ALA A 136 12.46 -24.45 -15.88
N SER A 137 12.87 -23.93 -17.04
CA SER A 137 13.54 -24.74 -18.07
C SER A 137 14.92 -25.24 -17.66
N VAL A 138 15.60 -24.56 -16.74
CA VAL A 138 16.94 -24.95 -16.26
C VAL A 138 16.88 -26.16 -15.31
N ASN A 139 15.82 -26.29 -14.52
CA ASN A 139 15.71 -27.34 -13.52
C ASN A 139 15.14 -28.68 -14.05
N GLY A 140 14.57 -28.69 -15.26
CA GLY A 140 13.98 -29.89 -15.88
C GLY A 140 14.94 -30.80 -16.65
N GLY A 141 16.24 -30.48 -16.68
CA GLY A 141 17.26 -31.23 -17.43
C GLY A 141 18.11 -32.22 -16.60
N ALA A 142 17.75 -32.45 -15.34
CA ALA A 142 18.45 -33.36 -14.44
C ALA A 142 17.49 -34.45 -13.92
N ALA A 143 17.13 -35.39 -14.80
CA ALA A 143 16.46 -36.65 -14.43
C ALA A 143 16.95 -37.75 -15.37
#